data_AF-A0A059CVG5-F1
#
_entry.id   AF-A0A059CVG5-F1
#
_cell.length_a   1.000
_cell.length_b   1.000
_cell.length_c   1.000
_cell.angle_alpha   90.00
_cell.angle_beta   90.00
_cell.angle_gamma   90.00
#
_symmetry.space_group_name_H-M   'P 1'
#
loop_
_entity.id
_entity.type
_entity.pdbx_description
1 polymer ?
#
loop_
_entity_poly.entity_id
_entity_poly.type
_entity_poly.pdbx_seq_one_letter_code
_entity_poly.pdbx_strand_id
1 'polypeptide(L)'
;MQAEREMEEQLSEAAMNGSVTTLLGLLDQDPLLLDKIVVSCTSRNPLLASSMLDHAEFVGALLARTPQLASETDPDGNSALHLAAARGHAEIVGMLLSADPEMATRRNGDGRTPLHAAAGKGRAEAARRIVRGGPPGSAARAATDQGETVLHVCAGRNRVEALRAVVEEAGREVVEELVNRRDGDGNTALHIAVARKQVEMIKFLLTIPGLEVNTPNSSGLTALDILEQSPRGLRDLEIETALKSSGASLSRDIQSVPYQYDPILDAPRMTSPITTSRSPKNSPSLSTKKAPSKKWRSLRKPLSKKLSALKRPPVEADWLSQKRNSLMVVASLLATVAFQAATTPPGGVWQDDYKVDAYGNPVKEPHMAGTSIMAHIQRIAYGQFMIFNTLAFLSSLSIILLLLSGLPIKRRRWMWTQMVIMWLAITGQAITYFIALRNMSPADTRGMLKDVTDVSVVCWLCLMGIVFMGNVVRLCVWVLRKWGYLKKKENKDSDEDDEDKYGEV
;
A
#
# COMPACT_ATOMS: atom_id res chain seq x y z
N MET A 1 16.00 35.51 -24.44
CA MET A 1 16.57 34.42 -23.61
C MET A 1 16.72 34.82 -22.14
N GLN A 2 17.66 35.70 -21.76
CA GLN A 2 17.86 36.02 -20.33
C GLN A 2 16.73 36.90 -19.75
N ALA A 3 16.40 38.02 -20.40
CA ALA A 3 15.29 38.89 -19.98
C ALA A 3 13.92 38.17 -19.98
N GLU A 4 13.71 37.23 -20.90
CA GLU A 4 12.49 36.41 -20.94
C GLU A 4 12.41 35.46 -19.73
N ARG A 5 13.52 34.82 -19.36
CA ARG A 5 13.57 33.96 -18.16
C ARG A 5 13.36 34.75 -16.88
N GLU A 6 13.92 35.96 -16.79
CA GLU A 6 13.71 36.86 -15.65
C GLU A 6 12.24 37.26 -15.52
N MET A 7 11.57 37.55 -16.64
CA MET A 7 10.14 37.88 -16.67
C MET A 7 9.25 36.67 -16.29
N GLU A 8 9.59 35.47 -16.77
CA GLU A 8 8.92 34.22 -16.36
C GLU A 8 9.11 33.93 -14.86
N GLU A 9 10.30 34.21 -14.31
CA GLU A 9 10.59 34.04 -12.89
C GLU A 9 9.81 35.04 -12.03
N GLN A 10 9.75 36.31 -12.44
CA GLN A 10 8.93 37.33 -11.80
C GLN A 10 7.44 36.99 -11.83
N LEU A 11 6.94 36.42 -12.93
CA LEU A 11 5.56 35.97 -13.01
C LEU A 11 5.30 34.78 -12.08
N SER A 12 6.24 33.83 -12.01
CA SER A 12 6.16 32.70 -11.08
C SER A 12 6.18 33.19 -9.62
N GLU A 13 6.99 34.19 -9.28
CA GLU A 13 7.01 34.81 -7.95
C GLU A 13 5.71 35.55 -7.64
N ALA A 14 5.20 36.33 -8.60
CA ALA A 14 3.90 36.98 -8.49
C ALA A 14 2.77 35.95 -8.23
N ALA A 15 2.82 34.80 -8.91
CA ALA A 15 1.86 33.71 -8.72
C ALA A 15 2.01 33.01 -7.38
N MET A 16 3.23 32.89 -6.83
CA MET A 16 3.46 32.36 -5.49
C MET A 16 2.97 33.32 -4.39
N ASN A 17 3.09 34.62 -4.63
CA ASN A 17 2.70 35.67 -3.68
C ASN A 17 1.24 36.14 -3.86
N GLY A 18 0.57 35.76 -4.95
CA GLY A 18 -0.79 36.21 -5.27
C GLY A 18 -0.89 37.67 -5.69
N SER A 19 0.22 38.28 -6.13
CA SER A 19 0.30 39.72 -6.37
C SER A 19 -0.28 40.09 -7.75
N VAL A 20 -1.52 40.58 -7.75
CA VAL A 20 -2.22 41.02 -8.98
C VAL A 20 -1.55 42.25 -9.59
N THR A 21 -1.02 43.17 -8.78
CA THR A 21 -0.36 44.40 -9.25
C THR A 21 0.89 44.08 -10.06
N THR A 22 1.72 43.14 -9.60
CA THR A 22 2.90 42.68 -10.34
C THR A 22 2.49 41.93 -11.61
N LEU A 23 1.42 41.12 -11.58
CA LEU A 23 0.89 40.50 -12.79
C LEU A 23 0.49 41.55 -13.83
N LEU A 24 -0.25 42.57 -13.43
CA LEU A 24 -0.66 43.67 -14.32
C LEU A 24 0.55 44.43 -14.86
N GLY A 25 1.53 44.76 -14.01
CA GLY A 25 2.76 45.44 -14.44
C GLY A 25 3.60 44.62 -15.43
N LEU A 26 3.64 43.29 -15.27
CA LEU A 26 4.31 42.40 -16.24
C LEU A 26 3.56 42.33 -17.57
N LEU A 27 2.23 42.35 -17.54
CA LEU A 27 1.41 42.37 -18.75
C LEU A 27 1.46 43.71 -19.49
N ASP A 28 1.64 44.82 -18.78
CA ASP A 28 1.86 46.14 -19.39
C ASP A 28 3.21 46.19 -20.12
N GLN A 29 4.23 45.45 -19.63
CA GLN A 29 5.54 45.35 -20.28
C GLN A 29 5.52 44.41 -21.50
N ASP A 30 4.85 43.25 -21.38
CA ASP A 30 4.69 42.30 -22.48
C ASP A 30 3.25 41.74 -22.51
N PRO A 31 2.38 42.30 -23.38
CA PRO A 31 1.00 41.84 -23.51
C PRO A 31 0.84 40.38 -23.92
N LEU A 32 1.87 39.79 -24.56
CA LEU A 32 1.86 38.40 -25.05
C LEU A 32 2.54 37.43 -24.08
N LEU A 33 2.91 37.88 -22.87
CA LEU A 33 3.61 37.05 -21.88
C LEU A 33 2.87 35.74 -21.57
N LEU A 34 1.56 35.81 -21.39
CA LEU A 34 0.77 34.62 -21.04
C LEU A 34 0.62 33.66 -22.23
N ASP A 35 0.50 34.17 -23.45
CA ASP A 35 0.44 33.33 -24.66
C ASP A 35 1.76 32.58 -24.89
N LYS A 36 2.89 33.23 -24.60
CA LYS A 36 4.21 32.59 -24.64
C LYS A 36 4.33 31.44 -23.65
N ILE A 37 3.73 31.56 -22.47
CA ILE A 37 3.75 30.51 -21.44
C ILE A 37 2.89 29.32 -21.83
N VAL A 38 1.74 29.54 -22.46
CA VAL A 38 0.90 28.44 -22.97
C VAL A 38 1.67 27.61 -24.02
N VAL A 39 2.53 28.25 -24.81
CA VAL A 39 3.37 27.59 -25.81
C VAL A 39 4.66 27.01 -25.20
N SER A 40 5.23 27.67 -24.20
CA SER A 40 6.42 27.18 -23.52
C SER A 40 6.03 26.05 -22.57
N CYS A 41 6.50 24.83 -22.83
CA CYS A 41 6.28 23.68 -21.94
C CYS A 41 7.08 23.81 -20.62
N THR A 42 7.05 24.99 -19.99
CA THR A 42 7.76 25.28 -18.76
C THR A 42 6.96 24.70 -17.60
N SER A 43 7.65 24.00 -16.69
CA SER A 43 7.05 23.32 -15.53
C SER A 43 6.44 24.27 -14.48
N ARG A 44 6.26 25.55 -14.80
CA ARG A 44 5.86 26.62 -13.88
C ARG A 44 4.61 27.33 -14.40
N ASN A 45 3.51 26.59 -14.50
CA ASN A 45 2.23 27.21 -14.79
C ASN A 45 1.77 28.06 -13.57
N PRO A 46 1.63 29.40 -13.73
CA PRO A 46 1.29 30.30 -12.63
C PRO A 46 -0.13 30.06 -12.09
N LEU A 47 -1.04 29.53 -12.90
CA LEU A 47 -2.38 29.15 -12.48
C LEU A 47 -2.35 27.95 -11.52
N LEU A 48 -1.51 26.95 -11.78
CA LEU A 48 -1.37 25.79 -10.89
C LEU A 48 -0.82 26.20 -9.52
N ALA A 49 0.20 27.07 -9.50
CA ALA A 49 0.81 27.56 -8.27
C ALA A 49 -0.18 28.41 -7.45
N SER A 50 -0.80 29.41 -8.07
CA SER A 50 -1.79 30.29 -7.41
C SER A 50 -3.03 29.53 -6.94
N SER A 51 -3.50 28.54 -7.71
CA SER A 51 -4.63 27.66 -7.32
C SER A 51 -4.30 26.74 -6.16
N MET A 52 -3.03 26.38 -5.96
CA MET A 52 -2.59 25.59 -4.81
C MET A 52 -2.48 26.43 -3.53
N LEU A 53 -2.20 27.73 -3.67
CA LEU A 53 -1.89 28.65 -2.56
C LEU A 53 -3.06 29.54 -2.12
N ASP A 54 -4.25 29.38 -2.72
CA ASP A 54 -5.47 30.15 -2.41
C ASP A 54 -5.50 31.61 -2.89
N HIS A 55 -4.78 31.92 -3.96
CA HIS A 55 -4.73 33.28 -4.50
C HIS A 55 -5.91 33.56 -5.45
N ALA A 56 -7.11 33.64 -4.89
CA ALA A 56 -8.37 33.75 -5.64
C ALA A 56 -8.39 34.92 -6.64
N GLU A 57 -8.03 36.14 -6.21
CA GLU A 57 -8.00 37.32 -7.08
C GLU A 57 -7.00 37.17 -8.23
N PHE A 58 -5.84 36.59 -7.95
CA PHE A 58 -4.81 36.31 -8.95
C PHE A 58 -5.29 35.28 -9.98
N VAL A 59 -5.93 34.21 -9.53
CA VAL A 59 -6.54 33.20 -10.39
C VAL A 59 -7.62 33.84 -11.27
N GLY A 60 -8.50 34.67 -10.70
CA GLY A 60 -9.52 35.38 -11.45
C GLY A 60 -8.94 36.29 -12.53
N ALA A 61 -7.90 37.05 -12.19
CA ALA A 61 -7.21 37.95 -13.12
C ALA A 61 -6.49 37.21 -14.26
N LEU A 62 -5.96 36.01 -14.00
CA LEU A 62 -5.37 35.13 -15.02
C LEU A 62 -6.45 34.55 -15.93
N LEU A 63 -7.49 33.93 -15.37
CA LEU A 63 -8.55 33.27 -16.14
C LEU A 63 -9.34 34.24 -17.02
N ALA A 64 -9.50 35.50 -16.59
CA ALA A 64 -10.15 36.54 -17.38
C ALA A 64 -9.39 36.88 -18.67
N ARG A 65 -8.08 36.61 -18.72
CA ARG A 65 -7.22 36.90 -19.88
C ARG A 65 -6.91 35.64 -20.69
N THR A 66 -6.52 34.56 -20.02
CA THR A 66 -6.08 33.31 -20.66
C THR A 66 -6.77 32.09 -20.05
N PRO A 67 -8.05 31.84 -20.40
CA PRO A 67 -8.77 30.66 -19.92
C PRO A 67 -8.14 29.34 -20.38
N GLN A 68 -7.35 29.35 -21.46
CA GLN A 68 -6.65 28.16 -21.99
C GLN A 68 -5.68 27.57 -20.97
N LEU A 69 -5.12 28.40 -20.07
CA LEU A 69 -4.19 27.98 -19.04
C LEU A 69 -4.80 26.99 -18.03
N ALA A 70 -6.14 26.97 -17.93
CA ALA A 70 -6.87 26.02 -17.09
C ALA A 70 -6.78 24.57 -17.60
N SER A 71 -6.50 24.38 -18.90
CA SER A 71 -6.41 23.05 -19.51
C SER A 71 -5.08 22.34 -19.21
N GLU A 72 -4.07 23.07 -18.76
CA GLU A 72 -2.76 22.54 -18.46
C GLU A 72 -2.73 21.75 -17.14
N THR A 73 -1.74 20.87 -17.04
CA THR A 73 -1.58 19.95 -15.91
C THR A 73 -0.14 19.91 -15.43
N ASP A 74 0.04 19.60 -14.15
CA ASP A 74 1.36 19.28 -13.58
C ASP A 74 1.91 17.93 -14.13
N PRO A 75 3.16 17.54 -13.79
CA PRO A 75 3.74 16.27 -14.22
C PRO A 75 2.98 15.00 -13.75
N ASP A 76 2.16 15.11 -12.70
CA ASP A 76 1.30 14.04 -12.20
C ASP A 76 -0.10 14.06 -12.88
N GLY A 77 -0.30 14.95 -13.86
CA GLY A 77 -1.55 15.13 -14.59
C GLY A 77 -2.62 15.90 -13.81
N ASN A 78 -2.28 16.56 -12.69
CA ASN A 78 -3.24 17.37 -11.95
C ASN A 78 -3.45 18.72 -12.63
N SER A 79 -4.70 19.04 -12.95
CA SER A 79 -5.10 20.40 -13.35
C SER A 79 -5.21 21.34 -12.13
N ALA A 80 -5.34 22.64 -12.39
CA ALA A 80 -5.58 23.65 -11.35
C ALA A 80 -6.76 23.27 -10.44
N LEU A 81 -7.82 22.71 -11.03
CA LEU A 81 -9.01 22.27 -10.32
C LEU A 81 -8.74 21.09 -9.37
N HIS A 82 -7.86 20.16 -9.74
CA HIS A 82 -7.44 19.06 -8.84
C HIS A 82 -6.73 19.60 -7.60
N LEU A 83 -5.81 20.56 -7.80
CA LEU A 83 -5.02 21.15 -6.72
C LEU A 83 -5.90 21.98 -5.77
N ALA A 84 -6.73 22.86 -6.31
CA ALA A 84 -7.69 23.66 -5.54
C ALA A 84 -8.68 22.76 -4.77
N ALA A 85 -9.22 21.73 -5.42
CA ALA A 85 -10.14 20.77 -4.81
C ALA A 85 -9.49 19.99 -3.64
N ALA A 86 -8.25 19.52 -3.82
CA ALA A 86 -7.52 18.80 -2.77
C ALA A 86 -7.20 19.69 -1.56
N ARG A 87 -6.93 20.98 -1.80
CA ARG A 87 -6.63 21.96 -0.75
C ARG A 87 -7.89 22.49 -0.06
N GLY A 88 -9.01 22.51 -0.76
CA GLY A 88 -10.31 22.94 -0.23
C GLY A 88 -10.69 24.38 -0.60
N HIS A 89 -10.03 24.94 -1.60
CA HIS A 89 -10.16 26.33 -2.05
C HIS A 89 -11.43 26.49 -2.88
N ALA A 90 -12.58 26.50 -2.20
CA ALA A 90 -13.90 26.43 -2.81
C ALA A 90 -14.18 27.61 -3.78
N GLU A 91 -13.63 28.79 -3.49
CA GLU A 91 -13.73 29.97 -4.36
C GLU A 91 -13.04 29.76 -5.70
N ILE A 92 -11.78 29.31 -5.67
CA ILE A 92 -11.00 28.97 -6.85
C ILE A 92 -11.64 27.84 -7.65
N VAL A 93 -12.18 26.83 -6.96
CA VAL A 93 -12.97 25.76 -7.59
C VAL A 93 -14.15 26.32 -8.37
N GLY A 94 -14.89 27.28 -7.80
CA GLY A 94 -16.01 27.94 -8.47
C GLY A 94 -15.58 28.76 -9.69
N MET A 95 -14.48 29.52 -9.58
CA MET A 95 -13.94 30.30 -10.71
C MET A 95 -13.50 29.39 -11.86
N LEU A 96 -12.76 28.32 -11.57
CA LEU A 96 -12.29 27.37 -12.58
C LEU A 96 -13.45 26.67 -13.30
N LEU A 97 -14.48 26.25 -12.56
CA LEU A 97 -15.66 25.62 -13.15
C LEU A 97 -16.55 26.60 -13.93
N SER A 98 -16.55 27.88 -13.55
CA SER A 98 -17.24 28.92 -14.32
C SER A 98 -16.52 29.19 -15.64
N ALA A 99 -15.19 29.03 -15.68
CA ALA A 99 -14.39 29.15 -16.89
C ALA A 99 -14.53 27.91 -17.81
N ASP A 100 -14.50 26.71 -17.23
CA ASP A 100 -14.71 25.45 -17.96
C ASP A 100 -15.34 24.36 -17.06
N PRO A 101 -16.66 24.11 -17.20
CA PRO A 101 -17.35 23.07 -16.44
C PRO A 101 -16.81 21.65 -16.70
N GLU A 102 -16.29 21.37 -17.90
CA GLU A 102 -15.82 20.02 -18.28
C GLU A 102 -14.57 19.60 -17.50
N MET A 103 -13.86 20.55 -16.87
CA MET A 103 -12.77 20.25 -15.94
C MET A 103 -13.21 19.35 -14.78
N ALA A 104 -14.49 19.36 -14.39
CA ALA A 104 -15.01 18.55 -13.30
C ALA A 104 -14.87 17.04 -13.52
N THR A 105 -14.81 16.58 -14.79
CA THR A 105 -14.75 15.16 -15.17
C THR A 105 -13.37 14.70 -15.64
N ARG A 106 -12.44 15.64 -15.88
CA ARG A 106 -11.07 15.30 -16.28
C ARG A 106 -10.37 14.47 -15.23
N ARG A 107 -9.60 13.47 -15.67
CA ARG A 107 -8.82 12.58 -14.80
C ARG A 107 -7.35 12.98 -14.81
N ASN A 108 -6.71 12.94 -13.64
CA ASN A 108 -5.27 13.09 -13.51
C ASN A 108 -4.52 11.78 -13.86
N GLY A 109 -3.19 11.76 -13.70
CA GLY A 109 -2.35 10.59 -13.99
C GLY A 109 -2.63 9.35 -13.13
N ASP A 110 -3.34 9.51 -12.01
CA ASP A 110 -3.83 8.42 -11.16
C ASP A 110 -5.27 7.96 -11.51
N GLY A 111 -5.85 8.52 -12.58
CA GLY A 111 -7.22 8.25 -12.99
C GLY A 111 -8.29 8.89 -12.11
N ARG A 112 -7.93 9.83 -11.23
CA ARG A 112 -8.86 10.51 -10.31
C ARG A 112 -9.37 11.81 -10.91
N THR A 113 -10.64 12.12 -10.65
CA THR A 113 -11.20 13.45 -10.95
C THR A 113 -10.99 14.43 -9.79
N PRO A 114 -11.21 15.75 -9.98
CA PRO A 114 -11.12 16.73 -8.89
C PRO A 114 -12.06 16.42 -7.72
N LEU A 115 -13.25 15.85 -8.00
CA LEU A 115 -14.19 15.44 -6.97
C LEU A 115 -13.58 14.33 -6.08
N HIS A 116 -12.89 13.35 -6.67
CA HIS A 116 -12.19 12.32 -5.90
C HIS A 116 -11.07 12.91 -5.03
N ALA A 117 -10.38 13.95 -5.52
CA ALA A 117 -9.34 14.64 -4.77
C ALA A 117 -9.92 15.38 -3.54
N ALA A 118 -10.99 16.18 -3.73
CA ALA A 118 -11.71 16.86 -2.64
C ALA A 118 -12.29 15.86 -1.63
N ALA A 119 -13.02 14.85 -2.12
CA ALA A 119 -13.62 13.79 -1.32
C ALA A 119 -12.58 13.04 -0.49
N GLY A 120 -11.45 12.68 -1.09
CA GLY A 120 -10.37 11.99 -0.40
C GLY A 120 -9.73 12.82 0.72
N LYS A 121 -9.61 14.13 0.53
CA LYS A 121 -9.07 15.06 1.52
C LYS A 121 -10.11 15.56 2.51
N GLY A 122 -11.39 15.21 2.34
CA GLY A 122 -12.49 15.64 3.21
C GLY A 122 -12.90 17.10 3.01
N ARG A 123 -12.64 17.67 1.83
CA ARG A 123 -12.97 19.07 1.52
C ARG A 123 -14.43 19.19 1.09
N ALA A 124 -15.34 19.20 2.06
CA ALA A 124 -16.78 19.15 1.82
C ALA A 124 -17.30 20.30 0.93
N GLU A 125 -16.89 21.54 1.22
CA GLU A 125 -17.36 22.71 0.43
C GLU A 125 -16.80 22.72 -0.99
N ALA A 126 -15.54 22.33 -1.18
CA ALA A 126 -14.98 22.16 -2.51
C ALA A 126 -15.71 21.04 -3.28
N ALA A 127 -16.01 19.91 -2.63
CA ALA A 127 -16.79 18.84 -3.23
C ALA A 127 -18.20 19.30 -3.63
N ARG A 128 -18.88 20.07 -2.77
CA ARG A 128 -20.18 20.71 -3.04
C ARG A 128 -20.13 21.55 -4.32
N ARG A 129 -19.14 22.43 -4.42
CA ARG A 129 -18.94 23.32 -5.59
C ARG A 129 -18.66 22.54 -6.86
N ILE A 130 -17.90 21.44 -6.79
CA ILE A 130 -17.58 20.60 -7.97
C ILE A 130 -18.84 19.91 -8.49
N VAL A 131 -19.67 19.36 -7.61
CA VAL A 131 -20.91 18.68 -8.01
C VAL A 131 -21.89 19.66 -8.64
N ARG A 132 -21.97 20.89 -8.09
CA ARG A 132 -22.86 21.95 -8.58
C ARG A 132 -22.37 22.63 -9.86
N GLY A 133 -21.06 22.85 -9.98
CA GLY A 133 -20.44 23.64 -11.05
C GLY A 133 -20.05 22.84 -12.29
N GLY A 134 -19.94 21.51 -12.18
CA GLY A 134 -19.71 20.64 -13.34
C GLY A 134 -21.01 20.26 -14.07
N PRO A 135 -20.91 19.53 -15.20
CA PRO A 135 -22.08 18.96 -15.87
C PRO A 135 -22.89 18.09 -14.89
N PRO A 136 -24.24 18.22 -14.86
CA PRO A 136 -25.08 17.58 -13.86
C PRO A 136 -24.81 16.09 -13.68
N GLY A 137 -24.44 15.69 -12.47
CA GLY A 137 -24.18 14.29 -12.10
C GLY A 137 -22.91 13.67 -12.69
N SER A 138 -22.30 14.24 -13.73
CA SER A 138 -21.14 13.67 -14.43
C SER A 138 -19.91 13.54 -13.53
N ALA A 139 -19.62 14.55 -12.71
CA ALA A 139 -18.49 14.52 -11.78
C ALA A 139 -18.63 13.41 -10.72
N ALA A 140 -19.86 13.19 -10.22
CA ALA A 140 -20.16 12.15 -9.24
C ALA A 140 -20.14 10.74 -9.83
N ARG A 141 -20.55 10.60 -11.11
CA ARG A 141 -20.56 9.33 -11.85
C ARG A 141 -19.18 8.85 -12.31
N ALA A 142 -18.20 9.73 -12.32
CA ALA A 142 -16.84 9.34 -12.66
C ALA A 142 -16.31 8.28 -11.69
N ALA A 143 -15.56 7.32 -12.22
CA ALA A 143 -14.87 6.29 -11.45
C ALA A 143 -13.36 6.42 -11.62
N THR A 144 -12.58 6.03 -10.61
CA THR A 144 -11.13 5.93 -10.75
C THR A 144 -10.71 4.77 -11.65
N ASP A 145 -9.43 4.64 -11.95
CA ASP A 145 -8.90 3.49 -12.70
C ASP A 145 -9.09 2.14 -11.97
N GLN A 146 -9.34 2.17 -10.66
CA GLN A 146 -9.71 0.99 -9.87
C GLN A 146 -11.23 0.78 -9.79
N GLY A 147 -12.02 1.55 -10.54
CA GLY A 147 -13.48 1.50 -10.50
C GLY A 147 -14.10 2.11 -9.24
N GLU A 148 -13.32 2.82 -8.41
CA GLU A 148 -13.84 3.46 -7.20
C GLU A 148 -14.69 4.67 -7.57
N THR A 149 -15.91 4.76 -7.03
CA THR A 149 -16.72 6.00 -7.08
C THR A 149 -16.32 6.95 -5.95
N VAL A 150 -16.85 8.18 -5.97
CA VAL A 150 -16.67 9.14 -4.87
C VAL A 150 -17.10 8.58 -3.50
N LEU A 151 -18.14 7.73 -3.46
CA LEU A 151 -18.61 7.09 -2.22
C LEU A 151 -17.55 6.14 -1.66
N HIS A 152 -16.88 5.36 -2.52
CA HIS A 152 -15.79 4.46 -2.13
C HIS A 152 -14.61 5.25 -1.57
N VAL A 153 -14.26 6.38 -2.18
CA VAL A 153 -13.15 7.23 -1.73
C VAL A 153 -13.45 7.86 -0.35
N CYS A 154 -14.67 8.34 -0.14
CA CYS A 154 -15.11 8.86 1.16
C CYS A 154 -15.10 7.75 2.23
N ALA A 155 -15.67 6.59 1.93
CA ALA A 155 -15.69 5.43 2.82
C ALA A 155 -14.29 4.87 3.09
N GLY A 156 -13.36 4.97 2.14
CA GLY A 156 -11.97 4.63 2.39
C GLY A 156 -11.39 5.51 3.50
N ARG A 157 -11.57 6.84 3.43
CA ARG A 157 -10.88 7.79 4.30
C ARG A 157 -11.71 8.33 5.46
N ASN A 158 -12.88 7.75 5.73
CA ASN A 158 -13.84 8.18 6.76
C ASN A 158 -14.22 9.67 6.63
N ARG A 159 -14.52 10.13 5.41
CA ARG A 159 -14.87 11.53 5.12
C ARG A 159 -16.38 11.72 5.07
N VAL A 160 -17.04 11.63 6.22
CA VAL A 160 -18.51 11.63 6.32
C VAL A 160 -19.10 12.97 5.86
N GLU A 161 -18.49 14.10 6.23
CA GLU A 161 -18.99 15.44 5.86
C GLU A 161 -18.88 15.68 4.36
N ALA A 162 -17.78 15.26 3.74
CA ALA A 162 -17.61 15.36 2.29
C ALA A 162 -18.60 14.45 1.55
N LEU A 163 -18.84 13.23 2.07
CA LEU A 163 -19.85 12.35 1.51
C LEU A 163 -21.26 12.96 1.60
N ARG A 164 -21.61 13.52 2.76
CA ARG A 164 -22.88 14.21 2.98
C ARG A 164 -23.08 15.36 1.99
N ALA A 165 -22.08 16.22 1.83
CA ALA A 165 -22.13 17.32 0.87
C ALA A 165 -22.34 16.82 -0.57
N VAL A 166 -21.68 15.74 -0.97
CA VAL A 166 -21.85 15.14 -2.31
C VAL A 166 -23.26 14.56 -2.48
N VAL A 167 -23.77 13.84 -1.48
CA VAL A 167 -25.12 13.24 -1.52
C VAL A 167 -26.22 14.30 -1.58
N GLU A 168 -26.05 15.41 -0.85
CA GLU A 168 -27.00 16.54 -0.87
C GLU A 168 -27.06 17.22 -2.24
N GLU A 169 -25.92 17.44 -2.90
CA GLU A 169 -25.88 18.15 -4.19
C GLU A 169 -26.10 17.27 -5.42
N ALA A 170 -25.65 16.01 -5.41
CA ALA A 170 -25.68 15.16 -6.61
C ALA A 170 -27.11 14.76 -7.02
N GLY A 171 -28.08 14.91 -6.11
CA GLY A 171 -29.45 14.51 -6.31
C GLY A 171 -29.69 13.02 -6.07
N ARG A 172 -30.94 12.68 -5.74
CA ARG A 172 -31.32 11.33 -5.31
C ARG A 172 -31.07 10.27 -6.38
N GLU A 173 -31.39 10.54 -7.64
CA GLU A 173 -31.22 9.60 -8.75
C GLU A 173 -29.76 9.16 -8.93
N VAL A 174 -28.83 10.12 -8.89
CA VAL A 174 -27.40 9.85 -9.02
C VAL A 174 -26.89 9.04 -7.82
N VAL A 175 -27.35 9.39 -6.61
CA VAL A 175 -26.94 8.67 -5.40
C VAL A 175 -27.46 7.23 -5.39
N GLU A 176 -28.72 6.99 -5.77
CA GLU A 176 -29.30 5.65 -5.88
C GLU A 176 -28.58 4.79 -6.94
N GLU A 177 -28.13 5.38 -8.05
CA GLU A 177 -27.28 4.68 -9.02
C GLU A 177 -25.92 4.30 -8.43
N LEU A 178 -25.30 5.19 -7.66
CA LEU A 178 -23.92 5.05 -7.20
C LEU A 178 -23.77 4.22 -5.93
N VAL A 179 -24.78 4.19 -5.06
CA VAL A 179 -24.69 3.58 -3.71
C VAL A 179 -24.37 2.08 -3.74
N ASN A 180 -24.84 1.37 -4.77
CA ASN A 180 -24.59 -0.06 -4.98
C ASN A 180 -23.50 -0.35 -6.01
N ARG A 181 -22.83 0.67 -6.55
CA ARG A 181 -21.72 0.45 -7.49
C ARG A 181 -20.60 -0.28 -6.79
N ARG A 182 -19.95 -1.15 -7.55
CA ARG A 182 -18.87 -2.00 -7.08
C ARG A 182 -17.55 -1.54 -7.68
N ASP A 183 -16.52 -1.46 -6.85
CA ASP A 183 -15.15 -1.21 -7.29
C ASP A 183 -14.56 -2.41 -8.05
N GLY A 184 -13.29 -2.32 -8.47
CA GLY A 184 -12.58 -3.38 -9.19
C GLY A 184 -12.42 -4.69 -8.42
N ASP A 185 -12.53 -4.68 -7.08
CA ASP A 185 -12.54 -5.87 -6.23
C ASP A 185 -13.98 -6.33 -5.91
N GLY A 186 -14.98 -5.67 -6.48
CA GLY A 186 -16.40 -5.94 -6.31
C GLY A 186 -16.99 -5.39 -5.02
N ASN A 187 -16.28 -4.59 -4.25
CA ASN A 187 -16.76 -4.04 -2.99
C ASN A 187 -17.67 -2.85 -3.26
N THR A 188 -18.75 -2.70 -2.49
CA THR A 188 -19.51 -1.45 -2.38
C THR A 188 -18.87 -0.54 -1.32
N ALA A 189 -19.26 0.74 -1.27
CA ALA A 189 -18.80 1.67 -0.23
C ALA A 189 -19.04 1.13 1.21
N LEU A 190 -20.13 0.37 1.42
CA LEU A 190 -20.44 -0.26 2.70
C LEU A 190 -19.40 -1.31 3.10
N HIS A 191 -18.94 -2.15 2.17
CA HIS A 191 -17.89 -3.14 2.43
C HIS A 191 -16.60 -2.46 2.91
N ILE A 192 -16.20 -1.36 2.26
CA ILE A 192 -15.00 -0.59 2.63
C ILE A 192 -15.15 0.03 4.02
N ALA A 193 -16.31 0.63 4.31
CA ALA A 193 -16.58 1.26 5.61
C ALA A 193 -16.55 0.23 6.76
N VAL A 194 -17.13 -0.95 6.55
CA VAL A 194 -17.13 -2.05 7.53
C VAL A 194 -15.75 -2.65 7.72
N ALA A 195 -15.01 -2.93 6.64
CA ALA A 195 -13.63 -3.43 6.72
C ALA A 195 -12.71 -2.50 7.53
N ARG A 196 -12.98 -1.18 7.48
CA ARG A 196 -12.23 -0.15 8.22
C ARG A 196 -12.86 0.23 9.57
N LYS A 197 -13.97 -0.42 9.96
CA LYS A 197 -14.70 -0.19 11.21
C LYS A 197 -15.11 1.26 11.45
N GLN A 198 -15.62 1.92 10.40
CA GLN A 198 -16.01 3.32 10.42
C GLN A 198 -17.49 3.48 10.78
N VAL A 199 -17.80 3.45 12.07
CA VAL A 199 -19.18 3.48 12.60
C VAL A 199 -20.03 4.60 12.01
N GLU A 200 -19.55 5.85 12.04
CA GLU A 200 -20.31 7.01 11.57
C GLU A 200 -20.56 6.97 10.05
N MET A 201 -19.57 6.52 9.28
CA MET A 201 -19.73 6.30 7.84
C MET A 201 -20.75 5.20 7.55
N ILE A 202 -20.73 4.10 8.31
CA ILE A 202 -21.67 2.99 8.15
C ILE A 202 -23.09 3.47 8.45
N LYS A 203 -23.30 4.14 9.58
CA LYS A 203 -24.61 4.73 9.94
C LYS A 203 -25.10 5.65 8.84
N PHE A 204 -24.25 6.56 8.34
CA PHE A 204 -24.62 7.45 7.25
C PHE A 204 -25.00 6.70 5.97
N LEU A 205 -24.19 5.74 5.52
CA LEU A 205 -24.49 4.94 4.33
C LEU A 205 -25.82 4.19 4.47
N LEU A 206 -26.11 3.62 5.65
CA LEU A 206 -27.36 2.92 5.95
C LEU A 206 -28.60 3.84 5.92
N THR A 207 -28.44 5.16 6.01
CA THR A 207 -29.54 6.12 5.81
C THR A 207 -29.81 6.46 4.35
N ILE A 208 -28.92 6.09 3.43
CA ILE A 208 -29.09 6.37 2.00
C ILE A 208 -30.14 5.42 1.42
N PRO A 209 -31.23 5.94 0.81
CA PRO A 209 -32.25 5.10 0.19
C PRO A 209 -31.66 4.30 -0.98
N GLY A 210 -32.13 3.08 -1.17
CA GLY A 210 -31.68 2.19 -2.25
C GLY A 210 -30.39 1.42 -1.97
N LEU A 211 -29.72 1.64 -0.82
CA LEU A 211 -28.55 0.83 -0.45
C LEU A 211 -28.96 -0.64 -0.25
N GLU A 212 -28.35 -1.53 -1.02
CA GLU A 212 -28.47 -2.98 -0.87
C GLU A 212 -27.44 -3.48 0.16
N VAL A 213 -27.91 -3.74 1.39
CA VAL A 213 -27.04 -4.14 2.50
C VAL A 213 -26.41 -5.54 2.30
N ASN A 214 -27.08 -6.38 1.53
CA ASN A 214 -26.75 -7.80 1.34
C ASN A 214 -26.05 -8.11 0.00
N THR A 215 -25.60 -7.09 -0.74
CA THR A 215 -24.87 -7.31 -2.00
C THR A 215 -23.53 -8.00 -1.71
N PRO A 216 -23.22 -9.13 -2.36
CA PRO A 216 -21.93 -9.79 -2.18
C PRO A 216 -20.83 -9.15 -3.04
N ASN A 217 -19.61 -9.05 -2.50
CA ASN A 217 -18.45 -8.64 -3.27
C ASN A 217 -17.93 -9.75 -4.21
N SER A 218 -16.83 -9.53 -4.93
CA SER A 218 -16.30 -10.54 -5.87
C SER A 218 -15.79 -11.81 -5.20
N SER A 219 -15.63 -11.80 -3.86
CA SER A 219 -15.34 -12.99 -3.06
C SER A 219 -16.59 -13.67 -2.50
N GLY A 220 -17.79 -13.19 -2.82
CA GLY A 220 -19.05 -13.73 -2.32
C GLY A 220 -19.41 -13.31 -0.89
N LEU A 221 -18.70 -12.33 -0.33
CA LEU A 221 -18.88 -11.89 1.06
C LEU A 221 -19.79 -10.66 1.11
N THR A 222 -20.74 -10.64 2.05
CA THR A 222 -21.51 -9.44 2.39
C THR A 222 -20.71 -8.55 3.33
N ALA A 223 -21.19 -7.32 3.57
CA ALA A 223 -20.59 -6.43 4.55
C ALA A 223 -20.56 -7.04 5.97
N LEU A 224 -21.60 -7.81 6.35
CA LEU A 224 -21.65 -8.50 7.63
C LEU A 224 -20.61 -9.64 7.72
N ASP A 225 -20.41 -10.38 6.62
CA ASP A 225 -19.37 -11.43 6.58
C ASP A 225 -17.95 -10.84 6.77
N ILE A 226 -17.70 -9.64 6.23
CA ILE A 226 -16.41 -8.93 6.42
C ILE A 226 -16.21 -8.56 7.89
N LEU A 227 -17.26 -8.15 8.59
CA LEU A 227 -17.20 -7.82 10.02
C LEU A 227 -16.84 -9.07 10.86
N GLU A 228 -17.52 -10.19 10.64
CA GLU A 228 -17.24 -11.45 11.36
C GLU A 228 -15.81 -11.97 11.13
N GLN A 229 -15.31 -11.78 9.93
CA GLN A 229 -13.97 -12.19 9.52
C GLN A 229 -12.86 -11.31 10.10
N SER A 230 -13.18 -10.06 10.44
CA SER A 230 -12.23 -9.10 10.98
C SER A 230 -11.93 -9.39 12.48
N PRO A 231 -10.71 -9.10 12.99
CA PRO A 231 -10.39 -9.30 14.40
C PRO A 231 -11.36 -8.53 15.29
N ARG A 232 -11.92 -9.17 16.33
CA ARG A 232 -12.92 -8.53 17.21
C ARG A 232 -12.37 -7.25 17.84
N GLY A 233 -13.14 -6.17 17.77
CA GLY A 233 -12.84 -4.86 18.37
C GLY A 233 -14.04 -4.28 19.12
N LEU A 234 -13.77 -3.27 19.96
CA LEU A 234 -14.77 -2.62 20.83
C LEU A 234 -16.01 -2.10 20.09
N ARG A 235 -15.88 -1.71 18.81
CA ARG A 235 -16.96 -1.15 17.99
C ARG A 235 -17.71 -2.17 17.15
N ASP A 236 -17.31 -3.44 17.17
CA ASP A 236 -17.89 -4.44 16.27
C ASP A 236 -19.34 -4.74 16.63
N LEU A 237 -19.68 -4.74 17.93
CA LEU A 237 -21.06 -4.92 18.38
C LEU A 237 -21.96 -3.79 17.89
N GLU A 238 -21.48 -2.54 17.91
CA GLU A 238 -22.24 -1.39 17.41
C GLU A 238 -22.43 -1.46 15.89
N ILE A 239 -21.39 -1.87 15.15
CA ILE A 239 -21.48 -2.05 13.69
C ILE A 239 -22.41 -3.21 13.34
N GLU A 240 -22.30 -4.33 14.06
CA GLU A 240 -23.13 -5.52 13.86
C GLU A 240 -24.61 -5.21 14.11
N THR A 241 -24.91 -4.52 15.21
CA THR A 241 -26.28 -4.11 15.55
C THR A 241 -26.84 -3.15 14.50
N ALA A 242 -26.07 -2.14 14.06
CA ALA A 242 -26.48 -1.24 12.99
C ALA A 242 -26.77 -1.99 11.68
N LEU A 243 -25.87 -2.87 11.24
CA LEU A 243 -26.05 -3.68 10.02
C LEU A 243 -27.29 -4.59 10.12
N LYS A 244 -27.43 -5.34 11.23
CA LYS A 244 -28.59 -6.22 11.45
C LYS A 244 -29.91 -5.45 11.52
N SER A 245 -29.92 -4.27 12.14
CA SER A 245 -31.12 -3.41 12.19
C SER A 245 -31.56 -2.94 10.80
N SER A 246 -30.63 -2.88 9.84
CA SER A 246 -30.91 -2.58 8.43
C SER A 246 -31.10 -3.83 7.56
N GLY A 247 -31.33 -5.01 8.16
CA GLY A 247 -31.60 -6.25 7.45
C GLY A 247 -30.36 -6.97 6.90
N ALA A 248 -29.15 -6.65 7.40
CA ALA A 248 -27.95 -7.37 7.01
C ALA A 248 -28.01 -8.84 7.42
N SER A 249 -27.70 -9.71 6.49
CA SER A 249 -27.61 -11.16 6.67
C SER A 249 -26.25 -11.66 6.20
N LEU A 250 -25.78 -12.77 6.77
CA LEU A 250 -24.57 -13.43 6.31
C LEU A 250 -24.85 -14.06 4.94
N SER A 251 -23.82 -14.16 4.08
CA SER A 251 -23.97 -14.81 2.76
C SER A 251 -24.53 -16.23 2.86
N ARG A 252 -24.19 -16.94 3.93
CA ARG A 252 -24.67 -18.31 4.21
C ARG A 252 -26.18 -18.38 4.49
N ASP A 253 -26.75 -17.36 5.12
CA ASP A 253 -28.16 -17.34 5.54
C ASP A 253 -29.07 -16.87 4.39
N ILE A 254 -28.53 -16.03 3.49
CA ILE A 254 -29.22 -15.58 2.27
C ILE A 254 -29.42 -16.75 1.29
N GLN A 255 -28.47 -17.69 1.23
CA GLN A 255 -28.57 -18.87 0.35
C GLN A 255 -29.48 -19.97 0.91
N SER A 256 -29.89 -19.88 2.18
CA SER A 256 -30.73 -20.85 2.87
C SER A 256 -32.16 -20.35 3.07
N VAL A 257 -32.90 -20.11 1.99
CA VAL A 257 -34.38 -20.09 2.07
C VAL A 257 -34.86 -21.50 1.67
N PRO A 258 -35.31 -22.35 2.61
CA PRO A 258 -35.76 -23.69 2.29
C PRO A 258 -37.11 -23.64 1.59
N TYR A 259 -37.26 -24.44 0.54
CA TYR A 259 -38.57 -24.81 0.00
C TYR A 259 -39.48 -25.27 1.15
N GLN A 260 -40.54 -24.51 1.38
CA GLN A 260 -41.63 -24.90 2.28
C GLN A 260 -42.38 -26.05 1.61
N TYR A 261 -42.28 -27.25 2.20
CA TYR A 261 -43.00 -28.45 1.76
C TYR A 261 -44.17 -28.66 2.72
N ASP A 262 -45.39 -28.40 2.25
CA ASP A 262 -46.61 -28.77 2.97
C ASP A 262 -46.84 -30.30 2.86
N PRO A 263 -47.31 -30.97 3.93
CA PRO A 263 -47.36 -32.43 3.98
C PRO A 263 -48.65 -32.98 3.35
N ILE A 264 -48.54 -33.98 2.48
CA ILE A 264 -49.68 -34.78 2.02
C ILE A 264 -49.46 -36.24 2.41
N LEU A 265 -50.39 -36.77 3.23
CA LEU A 265 -50.62 -38.19 3.49
C LEU A 265 -51.64 -38.71 2.46
N ASP A 266 -51.27 -39.79 1.76
CA ASP A 266 -52.08 -40.51 0.77
C ASP A 266 -53.25 -41.30 1.37
N ALA A 267 -54.41 -41.28 0.69
CA ALA A 267 -55.34 -42.42 0.54
C ALA A 267 -56.38 -42.16 -0.59
N PRO A 268 -56.98 -43.20 -1.22
CA PRO A 268 -57.33 -43.18 -2.66
C PRO A 268 -58.83 -43.25 -3.04
N ARG A 269 -59.10 -42.98 -4.35
CA ARG A 269 -60.33 -43.19 -5.18
C ARG A 269 -61.53 -42.28 -4.84
N MET A 270 -62.29 -41.64 -5.75
CA MET A 270 -63.03 -42.19 -6.89
C MET A 270 -63.87 -41.06 -7.56
N THR A 271 -64.23 -41.23 -8.85
CA THR A 271 -65.28 -40.56 -9.65
C THR A 271 -65.02 -39.18 -10.32
N SER A 272 -65.18 -39.18 -11.64
CA SER A 272 -65.39 -38.07 -12.60
C SER A 272 -66.89 -37.64 -12.57
N PRO A 273 -67.43 -36.66 -13.37
CA PRO A 273 -66.88 -36.03 -14.59
C PRO A 273 -67.26 -34.53 -14.92
N ILE A 274 -66.66 -33.97 -16.00
CA ILE A 274 -67.19 -32.97 -16.99
C ILE A 274 -67.44 -31.51 -16.48
N THR A 275 -66.84 -30.42 -17.01
CA THR A 275 -67.17 -29.74 -18.29
C THR A 275 -66.20 -28.56 -18.60
N THR A 276 -65.67 -28.53 -19.84
CA THR A 276 -65.24 -27.43 -20.76
C THR A 276 -64.90 -26.03 -20.21
N SER A 277 -63.90 -25.28 -20.69
CA SER A 277 -63.67 -24.97 -22.12
C SER A 277 -62.32 -24.27 -22.43
N ARG A 278 -61.75 -24.64 -23.58
CA ARG A 278 -61.05 -23.83 -24.61
C ARG A 278 -59.63 -23.28 -24.40
N SER A 279 -58.70 -23.94 -25.10
CA SER A 279 -57.35 -23.57 -25.60
C SER A 279 -57.42 -22.47 -26.72
N PRO A 280 -56.35 -22.08 -27.48
CA PRO A 280 -55.01 -22.68 -27.66
C PRO A 280 -53.77 -21.72 -27.72
N LYS A 281 -52.61 -22.18 -27.25
CA LYS A 281 -51.37 -22.60 -27.97
C LYS A 281 -50.72 -21.60 -28.95
N ASN A 282 -49.47 -21.20 -28.68
CA ASN A 282 -48.26 -21.67 -29.41
C ASN A 282 -47.03 -20.79 -29.12
N SER A 283 -45.97 -21.37 -28.57
CA SER A 283 -44.58 -20.99 -28.87
C SER A 283 -43.63 -22.17 -28.54
N PRO A 284 -42.62 -22.46 -29.39
CA PRO A 284 -41.81 -23.66 -29.25
C PRO A 284 -40.49 -23.43 -28.49
N SER A 285 -40.21 -24.39 -27.60
CA SER A 285 -38.93 -25.03 -27.23
C SER A 285 -37.58 -24.28 -27.31
N LEU A 286 -36.82 -24.31 -26.21
CA LEU A 286 -35.46 -24.85 -26.24
C LEU A 286 -35.08 -25.55 -24.92
N SER A 287 -34.36 -26.66 -25.08
CA SER A 287 -34.15 -27.74 -24.12
C SER A 287 -33.28 -27.42 -22.92
N THR A 288 -33.70 -28.02 -21.80
CA THR A 288 -32.92 -28.41 -20.63
C THR A 288 -31.55 -29.01 -20.94
N LYS A 289 -30.50 -28.61 -20.21
CA LYS A 289 -29.45 -29.54 -19.76
C LYS A 289 -29.03 -29.27 -18.31
N LYS A 290 -28.88 -30.39 -17.61
CA LYS A 290 -28.74 -30.62 -16.18
C LYS A 290 -27.44 -30.06 -15.59
N ALA A 291 -27.49 -29.75 -14.30
CA ALA A 291 -26.32 -29.66 -13.43
C ALA A 291 -25.56 -31.00 -13.35
N PRO A 292 -24.30 -30.97 -12.87
CA PRO A 292 -23.92 -31.95 -11.86
C PRO A 292 -23.35 -31.32 -10.60
N SER A 293 -23.89 -31.82 -9.50
CA SER A 293 -23.46 -31.76 -8.12
C SER A 293 -22.04 -32.33 -7.87
N LYS A 294 -21.49 -31.97 -6.70
CA LYS A 294 -20.41 -32.58 -5.91
C LYS A 294 -19.05 -31.87 -5.96
N LYS A 295 -18.89 -30.86 -5.09
CA LYS A 295 -17.59 -30.61 -4.39
C LYS A 295 -17.70 -29.71 -3.14
N TRP A 296 -18.74 -29.89 -2.32
CA TRP A 296 -18.85 -29.20 -1.03
C TRP A 296 -18.26 -30.03 0.09
N ARG A 297 -16.92 -30.04 0.18
CA ARG A 297 -16.17 -30.55 1.36
C ARG A 297 -14.71 -30.05 1.45
N SER A 298 -14.22 -29.24 0.50
CA SER A 298 -12.85 -28.70 0.51
C SER A 298 -12.76 -27.18 0.73
N LEU A 299 -13.82 -26.52 1.21
CA LEU A 299 -13.90 -25.05 1.29
C LEU A 299 -13.63 -24.48 2.70
N ARG A 300 -13.11 -25.27 3.65
CA ARG A 300 -12.90 -24.83 5.04
C ARG A 300 -11.52 -24.22 5.35
N LYS A 301 -10.60 -24.14 4.40
CA LYS A 301 -9.39 -23.27 4.41
C LYS A 301 -9.11 -22.89 2.94
N PRO A 302 -8.82 -21.62 2.57
CA PRO A 302 -8.09 -20.63 3.37
C PRO A 302 -8.80 -19.26 3.44
N LEU A 303 -9.70 -19.07 4.40
CA LEU A 303 -10.23 -17.73 4.74
C LEU A 303 -9.13 -16.84 5.38
N SER A 304 -8.11 -17.45 5.99
CA SER A 304 -6.95 -16.76 6.55
C SER A 304 -6.06 -16.11 5.48
N LYS A 305 -5.96 -16.68 4.26
CA LYS A 305 -5.21 -16.09 3.12
C LYS A 305 -6.00 -15.02 2.35
N LYS A 306 -7.33 -14.99 2.47
CA LYS A 306 -8.19 -13.97 1.81
C LYS A 306 -8.55 -12.78 2.70
N LEU A 307 -8.59 -12.93 4.02
CA LEU A 307 -8.55 -11.81 4.95
C LEU A 307 -7.23 -11.02 4.88
N SER A 308 -6.11 -11.69 4.58
CA SER A 308 -4.85 -11.00 4.25
C SER A 308 -4.85 -10.34 2.87
N ALA A 309 -5.84 -10.62 2.01
CA ALA A 309 -6.00 -10.01 0.69
C ALA A 309 -6.95 -8.79 0.68
N LEU A 310 -7.75 -8.59 1.73
CA LEU A 310 -8.41 -7.30 2.05
C LEU A 310 -7.42 -6.23 2.58
N LYS A 311 -6.13 -6.58 2.62
CA LYS A 311 -5.01 -5.72 3.00
C LYS A 311 -4.14 -5.45 1.77
N ARG A 312 -4.50 -4.47 0.92
CA ARG A 312 -3.56 -3.82 -0.02
C ARG A 312 -2.79 -2.70 0.73
N PRO A 313 -1.58 -2.33 0.26
CA PRO A 313 -0.38 -2.23 1.10
C PRO A 313 -0.44 -1.08 2.11
N PRO A 314 0.27 -1.20 3.25
CA PRO A 314 0.49 -0.06 4.11
C PRO A 314 1.42 0.90 3.35
N VAL A 315 1.15 2.20 3.39
CA VAL A 315 2.24 3.14 3.69
C VAL A 315 3.40 3.04 2.67
N GLU A 316 3.23 2.62 1.40
CA GLU A 316 4.38 1.96 0.72
C GLU A 316 5.55 2.89 0.35
N ALA A 317 5.25 4.18 0.11
CA ALA A 317 6.25 5.24 -0.04
C ALA A 317 6.90 5.65 1.31
N ASP A 318 6.14 5.59 2.40
CA ASP A 318 6.63 5.78 3.78
C ASP A 318 7.27 4.52 4.36
N TRP A 319 6.99 3.34 3.81
CA TRP A 319 7.48 2.03 4.24
C TRP A 319 8.82 1.73 3.61
N LEU A 320 9.01 2.10 2.35
CA LEU A 320 10.34 2.08 1.72
C LEU A 320 11.28 3.07 2.41
N SER A 321 10.80 4.26 2.78
CA SER A 321 11.59 5.22 3.57
C SER A 321 11.80 4.74 5.01
N GLN A 322 10.78 4.19 5.67
CA GLN A 322 10.86 3.64 7.03
C GLN A 322 11.74 2.38 7.07
N LYS A 323 11.64 1.48 6.09
CA LYS A 323 12.56 0.33 5.93
C LYS A 323 13.96 0.78 5.60
N ARG A 324 14.15 1.80 4.77
CA ARG A 324 15.47 2.39 4.53
C ARG A 324 16.07 2.91 5.84
N ASN A 325 15.29 3.64 6.64
CA ASN A 325 15.73 4.17 7.92
C ASN A 325 16.03 3.05 8.94
N SER A 326 15.15 2.04 9.06
CA SER A 326 15.40 0.87 9.92
C SER A 326 16.59 0.04 9.44
N LEU A 327 16.77 -0.13 8.13
CA LEU A 327 17.90 -0.85 7.53
C LEU A 327 19.22 -0.11 7.75
N MET A 328 19.20 1.22 7.67
CA MET A 328 20.34 2.06 8.06
C MET A 328 20.70 1.85 9.53
N VAL A 329 19.71 1.84 10.43
CA VAL A 329 19.96 1.57 11.86
C VAL A 329 20.60 0.19 12.07
N VAL A 330 20.06 -0.86 11.44
CA VAL A 330 20.62 -2.22 11.56
C VAL A 330 22.04 -2.30 10.99
N ALA A 331 22.29 -1.68 9.82
CA ALA A 331 23.63 -1.65 9.23
C ALA A 331 24.62 -0.86 10.09
N SER A 332 24.21 0.26 10.68
CA SER A 332 25.03 1.02 11.62
C SER A 332 25.34 0.21 12.87
N LEU A 333 24.36 -0.50 13.45
CA LEU A 333 24.58 -1.38 14.60
C LEU A 333 25.56 -2.52 14.27
N LEU A 334 25.39 -3.18 13.13
CA LEU A 334 26.31 -4.24 12.68
C LEU A 334 27.73 -3.69 12.45
N ALA A 335 27.86 -2.51 11.83
CA ALA A 335 29.14 -1.85 11.66
C ALA A 335 29.79 -1.49 13.00
N THR A 336 29.02 -1.00 13.97
CA THR A 336 29.51 -0.68 15.32
C THR A 336 30.01 -1.94 16.04
N VAL A 337 29.24 -3.02 16.04
CA VAL A 337 29.65 -4.27 16.69
C VAL A 337 30.91 -4.86 16.03
N ALA A 338 30.98 -4.85 14.70
CA ALA A 338 32.16 -5.34 13.99
C ALA A 338 33.39 -4.46 14.23
N PHE A 339 33.21 -3.14 14.29
CA PHE A 339 34.30 -2.21 14.64
C PHE A 339 34.81 -2.45 16.07
N GLN A 340 33.90 -2.56 17.04
CA GLN A 340 34.25 -2.85 18.44
C GLN A 340 34.98 -4.18 18.58
N ALA A 341 34.51 -5.22 17.87
CA ALA A 341 35.12 -6.54 17.85
C ALA A 341 36.55 -6.53 17.25
N ALA A 342 36.84 -5.59 16.34
CA ALA A 342 38.18 -5.41 15.79
C ALA A 342 39.12 -4.68 16.77
N THR A 343 38.63 -3.65 17.46
CA THR A 343 39.42 -2.87 18.44
C THR A 343 39.61 -3.60 19.77
N THR A 344 38.68 -4.49 20.10
CA THR A 344 38.67 -5.26 21.34
C THR A 344 38.42 -6.72 20.98
N PRO A 345 39.45 -7.41 20.43
CA PRO A 345 39.31 -8.79 20.03
C PRO A 345 39.00 -9.68 21.25
N PRO A 346 38.36 -10.85 21.04
CA PRO A 346 38.05 -11.77 22.12
C PRO A 346 39.30 -12.13 22.91
N GLY A 347 39.21 -12.07 24.24
CA GLY A 347 40.36 -12.25 25.13
C GLY A 347 41.22 -11.00 25.33
N GLY A 348 40.95 -9.91 24.62
CA GLY A 348 41.61 -8.62 24.80
C GLY A 348 42.97 -8.49 24.09
N VAL A 349 43.67 -7.42 24.43
CA VAL A 349 45.04 -7.14 23.98
C VAL A 349 45.99 -7.18 25.18
N TRP A 350 47.22 -7.59 24.93
CA TRP A 350 48.28 -7.52 25.94
C TRP A 350 48.47 -6.08 26.41
N GLN A 351 48.65 -5.90 27.71
CA GLN A 351 48.86 -4.57 28.32
C GLN A 351 50.34 -4.22 28.47
N ASP A 352 51.22 -5.22 28.34
CA ASP A 352 52.65 -5.15 28.58
C ASP A 352 53.47 -5.82 27.46
N ASP A 353 54.75 -5.48 27.42
CA ASP A 353 55.73 -6.08 26.52
C ASP A 353 56.46 -7.21 27.25
N TYR A 354 56.33 -8.44 26.76
CA TYR A 354 57.05 -9.60 27.29
C TYR A 354 58.00 -10.14 26.22
N LYS A 355 59.25 -9.69 26.30
CA LYS A 355 60.31 -10.06 25.34
C LYS A 355 61.48 -10.79 25.99
N VAL A 356 61.68 -10.58 27.29
CA VAL A 356 62.72 -11.22 28.09
C VAL A 356 62.15 -11.73 29.42
N ASP A 357 62.73 -12.80 29.96
CA ASP A 357 62.39 -13.33 31.28
C ASP A 357 63.01 -12.49 32.42
N ALA A 358 62.74 -12.86 33.68
CA ALA A 358 63.26 -12.17 34.86
C ALA A 358 64.81 -12.17 34.96
N TYR A 359 65.48 -12.97 34.13
CA TYR A 359 66.94 -13.12 34.07
C TYR A 359 67.54 -12.49 32.80
N GLY A 360 66.72 -11.82 31.98
CA GLY A 360 67.16 -11.13 30.76
C GLY A 360 67.31 -12.03 29.52
N ASN A 361 66.87 -13.29 29.59
CA ASN A 361 66.91 -14.20 28.43
C ASN A 361 65.67 -14.03 27.54
N PRO A 362 65.79 -14.22 26.20
CA PRO A 362 64.63 -14.18 25.31
C PRO A 362 63.60 -15.25 25.67
N VAL A 363 62.33 -14.82 25.81
CA VAL A 363 61.23 -15.75 26.11
C VAL A 363 60.72 -16.45 24.87
N LYS A 364 60.29 -17.70 25.05
CA LYS A 364 59.86 -18.61 23.98
C LYS A 364 58.62 -18.12 23.23
N GLU A 365 57.73 -17.39 23.91
CA GLU A 365 56.49 -16.83 23.35
C GLU A 365 56.39 -15.34 23.66
N PRO A 366 57.13 -14.49 22.91
CA PRO A 366 57.13 -13.06 23.17
C PRO A 366 55.83 -12.42 22.71
N HIS A 367 55.37 -11.41 23.44
CA HIS A 367 54.24 -10.59 23.06
C HIS A 367 54.52 -9.11 23.27
N MET A 368 53.73 -8.28 22.60
CA MET A 368 53.84 -6.83 22.65
C MET A 368 52.53 -6.22 23.11
N ALA A 369 52.62 -5.14 23.88
CA ALA A 369 51.48 -4.36 24.31
C ALA A 369 50.67 -3.89 23.08
N GLY A 370 49.36 -3.96 23.19
CA GLY A 370 48.43 -3.64 22.09
C GLY A 370 48.24 -4.74 21.05
N THR A 371 48.97 -5.86 21.12
CA THR A 371 48.72 -7.01 20.24
C THR A 371 47.64 -7.94 20.81
N SER A 372 46.79 -8.49 19.94
CA SER A 372 45.68 -9.37 20.33
C SER A 372 46.18 -10.65 21.01
N ILE A 373 45.64 -10.95 22.19
CA ILE A 373 45.96 -12.17 22.95
C ILE A 373 45.55 -13.42 22.15
N MET A 374 44.37 -13.38 21.53
CA MET A 374 43.84 -14.47 20.71
C MET A 374 44.71 -14.75 19.47
N ALA A 375 45.39 -13.74 18.92
CA ALA A 375 46.31 -13.91 17.80
C ALA A 375 47.53 -14.76 18.17
N HIS A 376 47.98 -14.70 19.43
CA HIS A 376 49.12 -15.49 19.91
C HIS A 376 48.73 -16.91 20.27
N ILE A 377 47.61 -17.08 20.98
CA ILE A 377 47.17 -18.38 21.51
C ILE A 377 46.47 -19.24 20.43
N GLN A 378 45.66 -18.63 19.56
CA GLN A 378 44.80 -19.34 18.58
C GLN A 378 44.84 -18.67 17.21
N ARG A 379 46.01 -18.69 16.56
CA ARG A 379 46.27 -18.03 15.25
C ARG A 379 45.22 -18.31 14.17
N ILE A 380 44.82 -19.57 14.01
CA ILE A 380 43.86 -19.97 12.96
C ILE A 380 42.46 -19.40 13.25
N ALA A 381 42.00 -19.52 14.50
CA ALA A 381 40.71 -18.99 14.91
C ALA A 381 40.68 -17.45 14.84
N TYR A 382 41.79 -16.79 15.19
CA TYR A 382 41.94 -15.35 15.04
C TYR A 382 41.89 -14.89 13.59
N GLY A 383 42.57 -15.61 12.68
CA GLY A 383 42.50 -15.31 11.24
C GLY A 383 41.08 -15.44 10.69
N GLN A 384 40.37 -16.52 11.02
CA GLN A 384 38.97 -16.71 10.64
C GLN A 384 38.07 -15.61 11.23
N PHE A 385 38.23 -15.31 12.52
CA PHE A 385 37.51 -14.22 13.19
C PHE A 385 37.68 -12.89 12.45
N MET A 386 38.92 -12.51 12.13
CA MET A 386 39.19 -11.23 11.46
C MET A 386 38.63 -11.19 10.03
N ILE A 387 38.67 -12.29 9.27
CA ILE A 387 38.11 -12.35 7.91
C ILE A 387 36.59 -12.16 7.94
N PHE A 388 35.88 -12.89 8.79
CA PHE A 388 34.42 -12.77 8.86
C PHE A 388 33.97 -11.43 9.45
N ASN A 389 34.70 -10.91 10.45
CA ASN A 389 34.43 -9.61 11.05
C ASN A 389 34.63 -8.45 10.05
N THR A 390 35.71 -8.49 9.27
CA THR A 390 35.97 -7.47 8.22
C THR A 390 34.98 -7.55 7.08
N LEU A 391 34.56 -8.76 6.68
CA LEU A 391 33.50 -8.96 5.68
C LEU A 391 32.17 -8.38 6.16
N ALA A 392 31.81 -8.60 7.42
CA ALA A 392 30.60 -8.04 8.02
C ALA A 392 30.65 -6.51 8.09
N PHE A 393 31.81 -5.96 8.45
CA PHE A 393 32.04 -4.51 8.51
C PHE A 393 31.92 -3.84 7.13
N LEU A 394 32.62 -4.37 6.11
CA LEU A 394 32.58 -3.83 4.75
C LEU A 394 31.19 -3.96 4.11
N SER A 395 30.49 -5.07 4.36
CA SER A 395 29.12 -5.27 3.89
C SER A 395 28.17 -4.24 4.53
N SER A 396 28.33 -3.96 5.83
CA SER A 396 27.51 -2.98 6.56
C SER A 396 27.77 -1.55 6.09
N LEU A 397 29.03 -1.16 5.84
CA LEU A 397 29.38 0.13 5.25
C LEU A 397 28.83 0.29 3.83
N SER A 398 28.86 -0.77 3.03
CA SER A 398 28.30 -0.78 1.67
C SER A 398 26.78 -0.53 1.66
N ILE A 399 26.06 -1.08 2.64
CA ILE A 399 24.62 -0.81 2.83
C ILE A 399 24.40 0.67 3.16
N ILE A 400 25.15 1.22 4.13
CA ILE A 400 25.02 2.62 4.55
C ILE A 400 25.27 3.58 3.38
N LEU A 401 26.36 3.38 2.62
CA LEU A 401 26.71 4.20 1.47
C LEU A 401 25.62 4.17 0.39
N LEU A 402 25.08 2.99 0.10
CA LEU A 402 24.04 2.82 -0.91
C LEU A 402 22.71 3.43 -0.48
N LEU A 403 22.36 3.40 0.81
CA LEU A 403 21.14 4.03 1.34
C LEU A 403 21.28 5.56 1.45
N LEU A 404 22.48 6.10 1.70
CA LEU A 404 22.77 7.54 1.76
C LEU A 404 22.94 8.21 0.40
N SER A 405 23.36 7.46 -0.64
CA SER A 405 23.67 8.00 -1.97
C SER A 405 22.53 8.74 -2.68
N GLY A 406 21.29 8.69 -2.16
CA GLY A 406 20.16 9.47 -2.66
C GLY A 406 19.74 9.16 -4.09
N LEU A 407 20.38 8.18 -4.74
CA LEU A 407 20.11 7.80 -6.11
C LEU A 407 18.64 7.35 -6.22
N PRO A 408 17.84 7.89 -7.17
CA PRO A 408 16.44 7.55 -7.36
C PRO A 408 16.33 6.17 -8.03
N ILE A 409 16.71 5.12 -7.29
CA ILE A 409 16.82 3.77 -7.80
C ILE A 409 15.46 3.08 -7.74
N LYS A 410 14.60 3.35 -8.73
CA LYS A 410 13.25 2.76 -8.84
C LYS A 410 13.23 1.27 -9.27
N ARG A 411 14.38 0.58 -9.39
CA ARG A 411 14.43 -0.79 -9.94
C ARG A 411 14.47 -1.87 -8.85
N ARG A 412 13.50 -2.79 -8.90
CA ARG A 412 13.35 -4.01 -8.08
C ARG A 412 14.62 -4.85 -7.92
N ARG A 413 15.56 -4.78 -8.87
CA ARG A 413 16.87 -5.48 -8.84
C ARG A 413 17.82 -4.96 -7.77
N TRP A 414 17.78 -3.67 -7.43
CA TRP A 414 18.69 -3.08 -6.44
C TRP A 414 18.32 -3.41 -5.00
N MET A 415 17.02 -3.55 -4.70
CA MET A 415 16.58 -4.07 -3.40
C MET A 415 17.06 -5.51 -3.18
N TRP A 416 17.14 -6.32 -4.24
CA TRP A 416 17.70 -7.66 -4.16
C TRP A 416 19.19 -7.62 -3.82
N THR A 417 19.95 -6.74 -4.47
CA THR A 417 21.37 -6.53 -4.16
C THR A 417 21.56 -6.12 -2.70
N GLN A 418 20.75 -5.19 -2.18
CA GLN A 418 20.79 -4.79 -0.77
C GLN A 418 20.48 -5.94 0.20
N MET A 419 19.47 -6.75 -0.11
CA MET A 419 19.14 -7.90 0.72
C MET A 419 20.28 -8.91 0.77
N VAL A 420 20.94 -9.20 -0.36
CA VAL A 420 22.07 -10.14 -0.40
C VAL A 420 23.26 -9.62 0.41
N ILE A 421 23.59 -8.33 0.30
CA ILE A 421 24.69 -7.72 1.07
C ILE A 421 24.38 -7.75 2.58
N MET A 422 23.13 -7.51 2.98
CA MET A 422 22.70 -7.61 4.39
C MET A 422 22.88 -9.02 4.95
N TRP A 423 22.59 -10.04 4.16
CA TRP A 423 22.73 -11.43 4.60
C TRP A 423 24.18 -11.80 4.82
N LEU A 424 25.06 -11.38 3.90
CA LEU A 424 26.49 -11.54 4.03
C LEU A 424 27.01 -10.91 5.33
N ALA A 425 26.50 -9.72 5.68
CA ALA A 425 26.84 -9.03 6.92
C ALA A 425 26.40 -9.81 8.17
N ILE A 426 25.14 -10.26 8.22
CA ILE A 426 24.59 -10.98 9.38
C ILE A 426 25.29 -12.34 9.55
N THR A 427 25.56 -13.07 8.45
CA THR A 427 26.28 -14.35 8.51
C THR A 427 27.70 -14.17 9.02
N GLY A 428 28.41 -13.13 8.56
CA GLY A 428 29.74 -12.82 9.05
C GLY A 428 29.71 -12.51 10.54
N GLN A 429 28.74 -11.72 11.01
CA GLN A 429 28.59 -11.34 12.42
C GLN A 429 28.29 -12.56 13.31
N ALA A 430 27.40 -13.45 12.88
CA ALA A 430 27.05 -14.65 13.64
C ALA A 430 28.25 -15.59 13.80
N ILE A 431 28.99 -15.85 12.73
CA ILE A 431 30.21 -16.68 12.77
C ILE A 431 31.24 -16.06 13.72
N THR A 432 31.44 -14.75 13.63
CA THR A 432 32.37 -13.99 14.47
C THR A 432 32.00 -14.09 15.96
N TYR A 433 30.72 -14.00 16.28
CA TYR A 433 30.20 -14.17 17.64
C TYR A 433 30.50 -15.56 18.21
N PHE A 434 30.23 -16.63 17.47
CA PHE A 434 30.48 -17.99 17.94
C PHE A 434 31.97 -18.30 18.10
N ILE A 435 32.81 -17.78 17.18
CA ILE A 435 34.26 -17.88 17.32
C ILE A 435 34.72 -17.17 18.60
N ALA A 436 34.20 -15.97 18.91
CA ALA A 436 34.52 -15.28 20.16
C ALA A 436 34.09 -16.10 21.38
N LEU A 437 32.84 -16.57 21.40
CA LEU A 437 32.24 -17.29 22.51
C LEU A 437 33.02 -18.57 22.85
N ARG A 438 33.44 -19.33 21.83
CA ARG A 438 34.24 -20.55 22.00
C ARG A 438 35.61 -20.27 22.64
N ASN A 439 36.23 -19.15 22.28
CA ASN A 439 37.58 -18.82 22.75
C ASN A 439 37.57 -18.15 24.14
N MET A 440 36.49 -17.46 24.50
CA MET A 440 36.33 -16.85 25.83
C MET A 440 35.84 -17.84 26.90
N SER A 441 35.32 -19.01 26.50
CA SER A 441 34.76 -19.98 27.43
C SER A 441 35.81 -20.91 28.05
N PRO A 442 35.68 -21.28 29.34
CA PRO A 442 36.57 -22.22 30.03
C PRO A 442 36.66 -23.58 29.32
N ALA A 443 37.83 -24.24 29.42
CA ALA A 443 38.15 -25.46 28.69
C ALA A 443 37.12 -26.60 28.90
N ASP A 444 36.58 -26.72 30.11
CA ASP A 444 35.65 -27.79 30.50
C ASP A 444 34.29 -27.70 29.76
N THR A 445 33.92 -26.51 29.29
CA THR A 445 32.68 -26.25 28.55
C THR A 445 32.88 -26.21 27.03
N ARG A 446 34.13 -26.21 26.57
CA ARG A 446 34.49 -25.95 25.17
C ARG A 446 33.98 -27.03 24.20
N GLY A 447 33.88 -28.29 24.65
CA GLY A 447 33.32 -29.39 23.87
C GLY A 447 31.82 -29.20 23.60
N MET A 448 31.05 -28.94 24.66
CA MET A 448 29.62 -28.65 24.56
C MET A 448 29.35 -27.41 23.71
N LEU A 449 30.11 -26.33 23.90
CA LEU A 449 29.97 -25.13 23.08
C LEU A 449 30.32 -25.37 21.61
N LYS A 450 31.28 -26.25 21.31
CA LYS A 450 31.62 -26.63 19.94
C LYS A 450 30.44 -27.33 19.27
N ASP A 451 29.82 -28.29 19.93
CA ASP A 451 28.68 -29.02 19.38
C ASP A 451 27.47 -28.09 19.19
N VAL A 452 27.17 -27.25 20.18
CA VAL A 452 26.10 -26.25 20.09
C VAL A 452 26.37 -25.25 18.97
N THR A 453 27.62 -24.81 18.81
CA THR A 453 28.03 -23.90 17.73
C THR A 453 27.88 -24.55 16.37
N ASP A 454 28.40 -25.78 16.20
CA ASP A 454 28.37 -26.49 14.93
C ASP A 454 26.92 -26.75 14.51
N VAL A 455 26.04 -27.16 15.44
CA VAL A 455 24.60 -27.31 15.21
C VAL A 455 23.92 -25.97 14.89
N SER A 456 24.24 -24.91 15.63
CA SER A 456 23.63 -23.58 15.42
C SER A 456 24.03 -22.97 14.07
N VAL A 457 25.28 -23.13 13.65
CA VAL A 457 25.77 -22.67 12.35
C VAL A 457 25.14 -23.47 11.21
N VAL A 458 25.04 -24.79 11.34
CA VAL A 458 24.36 -25.62 10.34
C VAL A 458 22.89 -25.26 10.23
N CYS A 459 22.18 -25.10 11.36
CA CYS A 459 20.78 -24.67 11.38
C CYS A 459 20.61 -23.31 10.70
N TRP A 460 21.49 -22.36 11.01
CA TRP A 460 21.51 -21.03 10.39
C TRP A 460 21.75 -21.08 8.88
N LEU A 461 22.73 -21.85 8.42
CA LEU A 461 23.02 -22.03 6.99
C LEU A 461 21.89 -22.74 6.24
N CYS A 462 21.24 -23.73 6.86
CA CYS A 462 20.06 -24.40 6.31
C CYS A 462 18.89 -23.40 6.15
N LEU A 463 18.61 -22.60 7.18
CA LEU A 463 17.57 -21.56 7.12
C LEU A 463 17.87 -20.55 6.01
N MET A 464 19.12 -20.09 5.90
CA MET A 464 19.54 -19.19 4.84
C MET A 464 19.43 -19.83 3.45
N GLY A 465 19.80 -21.11 3.32
CA GLY A 465 19.66 -21.87 2.07
C GLY A 465 18.22 -21.99 1.60
N ILE A 466 17.28 -22.29 2.50
CA ILE A 466 15.84 -22.39 2.21
C ILE A 466 15.30 -21.05 1.70
N VAL A 467 15.62 -19.96 2.39
CA VAL A 467 15.11 -18.65 2.01
C VAL A 467 15.76 -18.14 0.71
N PHE A 468 17.03 -18.45 0.46
CA PHE A 468 17.69 -18.21 -0.82
C PHE A 468 17.01 -18.98 -1.96
N MET A 469 16.76 -20.28 -1.78
CA MET A 469 16.06 -21.12 -2.77
C MET A 469 14.65 -20.59 -3.08
N GLY A 470 13.88 -20.19 -2.05
CA GLY A 470 12.57 -19.58 -2.25
C GLY A 470 12.62 -18.29 -3.09
N ASN A 471 13.67 -17.50 -2.92
CA ASN A 471 13.90 -16.30 -3.72
C ASN A 471 14.34 -16.65 -5.16
N VAL A 472 15.28 -17.57 -5.34
CA VAL A 472 15.68 -18.05 -6.69
C VAL A 472 14.47 -18.58 -7.47
N VAL A 473 13.61 -19.39 -6.83
CA VAL A 473 12.38 -19.88 -7.45
C VAL A 473 11.45 -18.74 -7.85
N ARG A 474 11.24 -17.74 -6.98
CA ARG A 474 10.44 -16.54 -7.33
C ARG A 474 11.02 -15.77 -8.50
N LEU A 475 12.35 -15.67 -8.59
CA LEU A 475 13.05 -15.00 -9.69
C LEU A 475 12.89 -15.79 -10.99
N CYS A 476 13.12 -17.10 -10.97
CA CYS A 476 12.94 -17.98 -12.12
C CYS A 476 11.49 -17.94 -12.64
N VAL A 477 10.50 -18.00 -11.74
CA VAL A 477 9.07 -17.86 -12.08
C VAL A 477 8.79 -16.49 -12.69
N TRP A 478 9.39 -15.42 -12.18
CA TRP A 478 9.25 -14.08 -12.77
C TRP A 478 9.86 -13.97 -14.16
N VAL A 479 11.08 -14.52 -14.38
CA VAL A 479 11.76 -14.51 -15.69
C VAL A 479 10.95 -15.31 -16.71
N LEU A 480 10.50 -16.51 -16.34
CA LEU A 480 9.70 -17.38 -17.20
C LEU A 480 8.34 -16.76 -17.55
N ARG A 481 7.72 -16.00 -16.63
CA ARG A 481 6.50 -15.22 -16.92
C ARG A 481 6.76 -14.01 -17.81
N LYS A 482 7.90 -13.34 -17.65
CA LYS A 482 8.27 -12.17 -18.44
C LYS A 482 8.57 -12.50 -19.91
N TRP A 483 9.10 -13.69 -20.17
CA TRP A 483 9.45 -14.15 -21.52
C TRP A 483 8.37 -15.03 -22.16
N GLY A 484 7.16 -15.07 -21.57
CA GLY A 484 5.98 -15.72 -22.16
C GLY A 484 5.96 -17.25 -22.09
N TYR A 485 6.97 -17.90 -21.48
CA TYR A 485 7.07 -19.37 -21.38
C TYR A 485 6.12 -19.99 -20.34
N LEU A 486 5.54 -19.20 -19.43
CA LEU A 486 4.53 -19.65 -18.47
C LEU A 486 3.19 -18.94 -18.73
N LYS A 487 2.20 -19.68 -19.23
CA LYS A 487 0.78 -19.24 -19.27
C LYS A 487 0.33 -19.01 -17.82
N LYS A 488 -0.39 -17.90 -17.56
CA LYS A 488 -0.84 -17.49 -16.22
C LYS A 488 -1.66 -18.63 -15.59
N LYS A 489 -1.01 -19.42 -14.72
CA LYS A 489 -1.61 -20.64 -14.16
C LYS A 489 -2.63 -20.25 -13.09
N GLU A 490 -3.90 -20.57 -13.33
CA GLU A 490 -4.89 -20.83 -12.28
C GLU A 490 -4.32 -21.93 -11.38
N ASN A 491 -3.97 -21.60 -10.13
CA ASN A 491 -3.60 -22.55 -9.07
C ASN A 491 -4.37 -22.06 -7.84
N LYS A 492 -5.34 -22.77 -7.22
CA LYS A 492 -5.38 -24.15 -6.71
C LYS A 492 -4.23 -24.43 -5.73
N ASP A 493 -4.61 -24.37 -4.45
CA ASP A 493 -3.80 -24.49 -3.25
C ASP A 493 -3.03 -25.83 -3.16
N SER A 494 -1.88 -25.75 -2.50
CA SER A 494 -1.35 -26.84 -1.68
C SER A 494 -0.91 -26.21 -0.35
N ASP A 495 -1.62 -26.61 0.70
CA ASP A 495 -1.21 -26.51 2.09
C ASP A 495 0.02 -27.39 2.31
N GLU A 496 1.05 -26.82 2.93
CA GLU A 496 2.04 -27.50 3.78
C GLU A 496 2.83 -26.38 4.47
N ASP A 497 3.15 -26.61 5.75
CA ASP A 497 3.98 -25.79 6.65
C ASP A 497 3.27 -24.67 7.42
N ASP A 498 2.83 -24.99 8.64
CA ASP A 498 3.30 -24.34 9.89
C ASP A 498 2.57 -25.01 11.09
N GLU A 499 3.05 -26.21 11.44
CA GLU A 499 3.11 -26.65 12.85
C GLU A 499 4.16 -25.79 13.59
N ASP A 500 4.00 -25.68 14.90
CA ASP A 500 4.94 -25.10 15.88
C ASP A 500 4.91 -23.57 16.11
N LYS A 501 3.94 -23.13 16.93
CA LYS A 501 4.23 -22.21 18.05
C LYS A 501 3.10 -22.17 19.10
N TYR A 502 3.16 -23.13 20.02
CA TYR A 502 2.67 -23.00 21.40
C TYR A 502 3.74 -23.53 22.37
N GLY A 503 3.90 -22.83 23.49
CA GLY A 503 4.85 -23.08 24.58
C GLY A 503 5.40 -21.73 25.06
N GLU A 504 4.67 -21.01 25.93
CA GLU A 504 4.84 -20.99 27.40
C GLU A 504 6.28 -20.58 27.77
N VAL A 505 6.57 -19.45 28.43
CA VAL A 505 5.95 -18.79 29.61
C VAL A 505 6.09 -17.27 29.49
#